data_AF-A0A511Y462-F1
#
_entry.id   AF-A0A511Y462-F1
#
_cell.length_a   1.000
_cell.length_b   1.000
_cell.length_c   1.000
_cell.angle_alpha   90.00
_cell.angle_beta   90.00
_cell.angle_gamma   90.00
#
_symmetry.space_group_name_H-M   'P 1'
#
loop_
_entity.id
_entity.type
_entity.pdbx_description
1 polymer ?
#
loop_
_entity_poly.entity_id
_entity_poly.type
_entity_poly.pdbx_seq_one_letter_code
_entity_poly.pdbx_strand_id
1 'polypeptide(L)'
;MFRKSSIILLLSAGLFSINAQQTIPFRITKHNNIIIKTLVNKKDSLDLMFQIAMKDASISPERQRKADHIVFTKDEISDHNTVEIGKFTQKNVRFSDNQLAGHEADGKIGTTLFEGKAFKIDYDTNEFVIYDQKPDLRGYQPIPILYDQDAFYIAADNVIDGDKQEEAYFLLQSGYSGGLLYSNDFAAEKELDKKLKITGEKTLKNSSGKSIITKQGILPFLKIGNSVLKDVSAGFFIGDLKKQTVNYLGADLLRRFNWIFDADRKMAYIKPSKYFSEPYYTIN
;
A
#
# COMPACT_ATOMS: atom_id res chain seq x y z
N MET A 1 -16.03 70.42 -28.06
CA MET A 1 -16.44 69.84 -26.76
C MET A 1 -17.65 68.95 -27.02
N PHE A 2 -17.71 67.64 -26.88
CA PHE A 2 -16.84 66.60 -26.32
C PHE A 2 -17.07 65.31 -27.15
N ARG A 3 -16.00 64.58 -27.50
CA ARG A 3 -16.09 63.23 -28.08
C ARG A 3 -16.46 62.23 -26.96
N LYS A 4 -17.53 61.45 -27.14
CA LYS A 4 -17.84 60.31 -26.26
C LYS A 4 -17.16 59.06 -26.83
N SER A 5 -16.06 58.65 -26.21
CA SER A 5 -15.48 57.33 -26.45
C SER A 5 -16.19 56.31 -25.55
N SER A 6 -16.91 55.36 -26.16
CA SER A 6 -17.43 54.20 -25.44
C SER A 6 -16.30 53.20 -25.21
N ILE A 7 -15.93 52.99 -23.96
CA ILE A 7 -15.03 51.90 -23.54
C ILE A 7 -15.91 50.67 -23.32
N ILE A 8 -15.73 49.65 -24.17
CA ILE A 8 -16.30 48.32 -23.96
C ILE A 8 -15.33 47.58 -23.04
N LEU A 9 -15.77 47.32 -21.81
CA LEU A 9 -15.04 46.50 -20.84
C LEU A 9 -15.32 45.03 -21.16
N LEU A 10 -14.35 44.33 -21.77
CA LEU A 10 -14.40 42.88 -21.93
C LEU A 10 -14.12 42.22 -20.58
N LEU A 11 -15.17 41.73 -19.91
CA LEU A 11 -15.02 40.80 -18.79
C LEU A 11 -14.57 39.45 -19.35
N SER A 12 -13.28 39.15 -19.26
CA SER A 12 -12.79 37.78 -19.39
C SER A 12 -13.16 37.01 -18.11
N ALA A 13 -14.28 36.30 -18.14
CA ALA A 13 -14.57 35.29 -17.14
C ALA A 13 -13.58 34.14 -17.31
N GLY A 14 -12.50 34.16 -16.52
CA GLY A 14 -11.62 33.00 -16.37
C GLY A 14 -12.45 31.84 -15.84
N LEU A 15 -12.63 30.79 -16.64
CA LEU A 15 -13.15 29.51 -16.17
C LEU A 15 -12.12 28.94 -15.19
N PHE A 16 -12.28 29.24 -13.91
CA PHE A 16 -11.65 28.46 -12.86
C PHE A 16 -12.35 27.10 -12.84
N SER A 17 -11.80 26.14 -13.58
CA SER A 17 -12.10 24.73 -13.32
C SER A 17 -11.60 24.41 -11.92
N ILE A 18 -12.50 24.47 -10.95
CA ILE A 18 -12.27 23.90 -9.63
C ILE A 18 -12.15 22.39 -9.87
N ASN A 19 -10.93 21.88 -9.99
CA ASN A 19 -10.69 20.44 -9.93
C ASN A 19 -11.02 20.02 -8.49
N ALA A 20 -12.29 19.67 -8.26
CA ALA A 20 -12.80 19.17 -7.00
C ALA A 20 -12.33 17.73 -6.79
N GLN A 21 -11.01 17.56 -6.68
CA GLN A 21 -10.36 16.31 -6.39
C GLN A 21 -9.92 16.34 -4.93
N GLN A 22 -10.36 15.34 -4.16
CA GLN A 22 -9.96 15.23 -2.76
C GLN A 22 -8.57 14.62 -2.67
N THR A 23 -7.67 15.28 -1.96
CA THR A 23 -6.34 14.76 -1.63
C THR A 23 -6.21 14.51 -0.14
N ILE A 24 -5.53 13.42 0.21
CA ILE A 24 -5.22 13.06 1.59
C ILE A 24 -3.69 12.97 1.71
N PRO A 25 -3.03 13.87 2.45
CA PRO A 25 -1.59 13.80 2.65
C PRO A 25 -1.23 12.61 3.56
N PHE A 26 -0.09 12.00 3.28
CA PHE A 26 0.49 10.98 4.14
C PHE A 26 1.99 11.21 4.36
N ARG A 27 2.54 10.54 5.37
CA ARG A 27 3.99 10.44 5.57
C ARG A 27 4.43 9.00 5.41
N ILE A 28 5.66 8.78 4.98
CA ILE A 28 6.28 7.45 4.90
C ILE A 28 7.28 7.32 6.05
N THR A 29 7.19 6.23 6.82
CA THR A 29 8.15 5.98 7.91
C THR A 29 9.47 5.43 7.36
N LYS A 30 10.48 5.31 8.22
CA LYS A 30 11.74 4.62 7.89
C LYS A 30 11.55 3.12 7.56
N HIS A 31 10.37 2.57 7.85
CA HIS A 31 9.98 1.19 7.57
C HIS A 31 9.01 1.08 6.38
N ASN A 32 8.95 2.10 5.52
CA ASN A 32 8.09 2.18 4.34
C ASN A 32 6.58 2.19 4.61
N ASN A 33 6.15 2.27 5.87
CA ASN A 33 4.73 2.33 6.21
C ASN A 33 4.17 3.71 5.84
N ILE A 34 2.98 3.73 5.23
CA ILE A 34 2.24 4.96 4.99
C ILE A 34 1.42 5.29 6.23
N ILE A 35 1.63 6.46 6.83
CA ILE A 35 0.88 6.92 8.00
C ILE A 35 0.01 8.12 7.62
N ILE A 36 -1.26 8.04 8.00
CA ILE A 36 -2.26 9.10 7.87
C ILE A 36 -2.61 9.62 9.27
N LYS A 37 -2.62 10.95 9.43
CA LYS A 37 -3.14 11.58 10.64
C LYS A 37 -4.66 11.67 10.56
N THR A 38 -5.33 11.13 11.56
CA THR A 38 -6.79 11.03 11.58
C THR A 38 -7.37 11.62 12.86
N LEU A 39 -8.60 12.10 12.78
CA LEU A 39 -9.45 12.38 13.93
C LEU A 39 -10.66 11.43 13.87
N VAL A 40 -10.70 10.47 14.79
CA VAL A 40 -11.78 9.48 14.86
C VAL A 40 -12.84 9.96 15.85
N ASN A 41 -14.11 9.85 15.44
CA ASN A 41 -15.28 10.26 16.21
C ASN A 41 -15.16 11.67 16.81
N LYS A 42 -14.48 12.59 16.08
CA LYS A 42 -14.21 13.98 16.48
C LYS A 42 -13.41 14.15 17.78
N LYS A 43 -12.81 13.08 18.32
CA LYS A 43 -12.22 13.06 19.65
C LYS A 43 -10.83 12.45 19.67
N ASP A 44 -10.65 11.31 19.01
CA ASP A 44 -9.42 10.54 19.11
C ASP A 44 -8.50 10.89 17.94
N SER A 45 -7.41 11.59 18.23
CA SER A 45 -6.37 11.85 17.23
C SER A 45 -5.48 10.62 17.14
N LEU A 46 -5.46 9.95 15.98
CA LEU A 46 -4.70 8.70 15.77
C LEU A 46 -3.82 8.80 14.52
N ASP A 47 -2.62 8.23 14.60
CA ASP A 47 -1.78 7.96 13.43
C ASP A 47 -2.13 6.55 12.93
N LEU A 48 -2.86 6.43 11.82
CA LEU A 48 -3.25 5.14 11.26
C LEU A 48 -2.36 4.75 10.08
N MET A 49 -1.89 3.51 10.07
CA MET A 49 -1.15 2.95 8.94
C MET A 49 -2.12 2.59 7.81
N PHE A 50 -1.90 3.13 6.61
CA PHE A 50 -2.64 2.68 5.45
C PHE A 50 -2.17 1.30 4.99
N GLN A 51 -3.11 0.36 4.90
CA GLN A 51 -2.84 -0.98 4.39
C GLN A 51 -3.77 -1.32 3.22
N ILE A 52 -3.20 -1.44 2.01
CA ILE A 52 -4.00 -1.72 0.80
C ILE A 52 -4.59 -3.13 0.78
N ALA A 53 -3.98 -4.08 1.49
CA ALA A 53 -4.46 -5.46 1.65
C ALA A 53 -5.56 -5.62 2.71
N MET A 54 -6.31 -4.58 3.01
CA MET A 54 -7.49 -4.66 3.88
C MET A 54 -8.52 -3.60 3.50
N LYS A 55 -9.79 -3.87 3.85
CA LYS A 55 -10.89 -2.94 3.64
C LYS A 55 -11.05 -1.95 4.80
N ASP A 56 -11.28 -2.48 6.00
CA ASP A 56 -11.70 -1.71 7.17
C ASP A 56 -10.51 -1.15 7.98
N ALA A 57 -10.76 -0.72 9.21
CA ALA A 57 -9.75 -0.19 10.12
C ALA A 57 -9.53 -1.11 11.33
N SER A 58 -8.44 -0.89 12.04
CA SER A 58 -8.14 -1.61 13.28
C SER A 58 -7.39 -0.74 14.28
N ILE A 59 -7.47 -1.06 15.55
CA ILE A 59 -6.68 -0.43 16.62
C ILE A 59 -5.62 -1.40 17.14
N SER A 60 -4.43 -0.85 17.38
CA SER A 60 -3.30 -1.61 17.91
C SER A 60 -3.36 -1.64 19.45
N PRO A 61 -3.03 -2.79 20.08
CA PRO A 61 -2.81 -2.83 21.52
C PRO A 61 -1.54 -2.08 21.93
N GLU A 62 -0.62 -1.82 20.98
CA GLU A 62 0.65 -1.11 21.19
C GLU A 62 0.57 0.39 20.83
N ARG A 63 -0.64 0.90 20.64
CA ARG A 63 -0.88 2.32 20.31
C ARG A 63 -0.28 3.26 21.36
N GLN A 64 0.16 4.42 20.89
CA GLN A 64 0.71 5.47 21.74
C GLN A 64 -0.37 6.49 22.12
N ARG A 65 -1.39 6.66 21.28
CA ARG A 65 -2.50 7.58 21.49
C ARG A 65 -3.75 6.85 21.98
N LYS A 66 -4.58 7.58 22.72
CA LYS A 66 -5.85 7.08 23.24
C LYS A 66 -6.89 6.96 22.13
N ALA A 67 -7.72 5.92 22.22
CA ALA A 67 -8.79 5.59 21.27
C ALA A 67 -10.09 5.34 22.04
N ASP A 68 -10.34 6.16 23.07
CA ASP A 68 -11.36 5.91 24.10
C ASP A 68 -12.80 6.07 23.56
N HIS A 69 -12.97 6.71 22.39
CA HIS A 69 -14.26 6.97 21.76
C HIS A 69 -14.56 6.00 20.61
N ILE A 70 -13.69 5.02 20.37
CA ILE A 70 -13.99 3.86 19.55
C ILE A 70 -14.54 2.77 20.48
N VAL A 71 -15.86 2.63 20.51
CA VAL A 71 -16.53 1.74 21.46
C VAL A 71 -16.67 0.35 20.85
N PHE A 72 -15.95 -0.63 21.40
CA PHE A 72 -15.96 -2.01 20.92
C PHE A 72 -17.04 -2.83 21.62
N THR A 73 -17.67 -3.75 20.87
CA THR A 73 -18.53 -4.80 21.40
C THR A 73 -17.69 -5.90 22.05
N LYS A 74 -18.37 -6.91 22.63
CA LYS A 74 -17.71 -8.11 23.17
C LYS A 74 -16.94 -8.92 22.10
N ASP A 75 -17.31 -8.75 20.84
CA ASP A 75 -16.66 -9.41 19.70
C ASP A 75 -15.49 -8.58 19.14
N GLU A 76 -15.03 -7.57 19.89
CA GLU A 76 -13.90 -6.68 19.52
C GLU A 76 -14.15 -5.88 18.23
N ILE A 77 -15.41 -5.59 17.92
CA ILE A 77 -15.82 -4.80 16.75
C ILE A 77 -16.45 -3.49 17.19
N SER A 78 -16.11 -2.40 16.51
CA SER A 78 -16.76 -1.09 16.61
C SER A 78 -17.23 -0.66 15.22
N ASP A 79 -18.55 -0.50 15.06
CA ASP A 79 -19.17 -0.08 13.80
C ASP A 79 -19.61 1.39 13.85
N HIS A 80 -19.89 1.96 12.67
CA HIS A 80 -20.43 3.32 12.51
C HIS A 80 -19.49 4.45 12.96
N ASN A 81 -18.18 4.22 12.97
CA ASN A 81 -17.22 5.27 13.29
C ASN A 81 -17.08 6.28 12.15
N THR A 82 -16.70 7.50 12.51
CA THR A 82 -16.34 8.56 11.55
C THR A 82 -14.84 8.81 11.62
N VAL A 83 -14.16 8.77 10.48
CA VAL A 83 -12.74 9.09 10.35
C VAL A 83 -12.59 10.39 9.55
N GLU A 84 -11.99 11.40 10.15
CA GLU A 84 -11.72 12.68 9.52
C GLU A 84 -10.22 12.83 9.22
N ILE A 85 -9.90 13.28 8.01
CA ILE A 85 -8.53 13.52 7.54
C ILE A 85 -8.49 14.88 6.84
N GLY A 86 -8.06 15.91 7.57
CA GLY A 86 -8.16 17.29 7.07
C GLY A 86 -9.62 17.67 6.79
N LYS A 87 -9.96 17.88 5.51
CA LYS A 87 -11.34 18.18 5.06
C LYS A 87 -12.11 16.94 4.60
N PHE A 88 -11.43 15.80 4.47
CA PHE A 88 -12.04 14.54 4.08
C PHE A 88 -12.72 13.88 5.29
N THR A 89 -13.89 13.29 5.07
CA THR A 89 -14.64 12.58 6.11
C THR A 89 -15.16 11.27 5.55
N GLN A 90 -14.65 10.16 6.10
CA GLN A 90 -15.20 8.83 5.85
C GLN A 90 -16.15 8.47 6.99
N LYS A 91 -17.38 8.09 6.64
CA LYS A 91 -18.38 7.61 7.59
C LYS A 91 -18.46 6.08 7.55
N ASN A 92 -19.10 5.51 8.57
CA ASN A 92 -19.38 4.08 8.67
C ASN A 92 -18.13 3.20 8.59
N VAL A 93 -17.04 3.66 9.21
CA VAL A 93 -15.81 2.88 9.30
C VAL A 93 -15.96 1.85 10.42
N ARG A 94 -15.73 0.58 10.07
CA ARG A 94 -15.59 -0.50 11.04
C ARG A 94 -14.17 -0.53 11.58
N PHE A 95 -14.04 -0.66 12.89
CA PHE A 95 -12.77 -0.92 13.58
C PHE A 95 -12.83 -2.28 14.25
N SER A 96 -11.78 -3.08 14.10
CA SER A 96 -11.51 -4.22 14.98
C SER A 96 -10.45 -3.85 16.04
N ASP A 97 -10.59 -4.34 17.26
CA ASP A 97 -9.59 -4.13 18.31
C ASP A 97 -8.42 -5.12 18.21
N ASN A 98 -7.37 -4.88 18.99
CA ASN A 98 -6.27 -5.82 19.27
C ASN A 98 -5.49 -6.33 18.04
N GLN A 99 -5.43 -5.56 16.95
CA GLN A 99 -4.62 -5.90 15.79
C GLN A 99 -3.31 -5.12 15.75
N LEU A 100 -2.18 -5.85 15.83
CA LEU A 100 -0.85 -5.25 15.70
C LEU A 100 -0.73 -4.39 14.45
N ALA A 101 -0.25 -3.17 14.62
CA ALA A 101 0.07 -2.25 13.54
C ALA A 101 1.59 -2.10 13.36
N GLY A 102 2.00 -1.58 12.20
CA GLY A 102 3.41 -1.32 11.96
C GLY A 102 3.96 -0.16 12.80
N HIS A 103 5.28 0.01 12.78
CA HIS A 103 5.95 1.06 13.55
C HIS A 103 5.30 2.45 13.36
N GLU A 104 5.21 3.19 14.47
CA GLU A 104 4.68 4.57 14.54
C GLU A 104 3.16 4.69 14.28
N ALA A 105 2.42 3.57 14.27
CA ALA A 105 0.98 3.57 14.06
C ALA A 105 0.20 3.15 15.31
N ASP A 106 -0.89 3.86 15.58
CA ASP A 106 -1.88 3.54 16.62
C ASP A 106 -2.87 2.47 16.16
N GLY A 107 -2.87 2.13 14.87
CA GLY A 107 -3.81 1.23 14.23
C GLY A 107 -3.61 1.18 12.72
N LYS A 108 -4.57 0.60 12.02
CA LYS A 108 -4.58 0.49 10.55
C LYS A 108 -5.84 1.09 9.97
N ILE A 109 -5.77 1.49 8.72
CA ILE A 109 -6.93 1.84 7.90
C ILE A 109 -6.74 1.34 6.48
N GLY A 110 -7.78 0.69 5.96
CA GLY A 110 -7.76 0.07 4.65
C GLY A 110 -8.38 0.91 3.54
N THR A 111 -8.81 0.21 2.50
CA THR A 111 -9.37 0.77 1.27
C THR A 111 -10.79 1.31 1.39
N THR A 112 -11.43 1.21 2.57
CA THR A 112 -12.68 1.91 2.89
C THR A 112 -12.60 3.41 2.61
N LEU A 113 -11.40 4.01 2.72
CA LEU A 113 -11.15 5.41 2.36
C LEU A 113 -11.49 5.76 0.90
N PHE A 114 -11.56 4.76 0.02
CA PHE A 114 -11.72 4.92 -1.43
C PHE A 114 -12.94 4.17 -1.97
N GLU A 115 -13.89 3.82 -1.09
CA GLU A 115 -15.04 2.98 -1.45
C GLU A 115 -15.80 3.53 -2.66
N GLY A 116 -15.95 2.70 -3.69
CA GLY A 116 -16.64 3.05 -4.94
C GLY A 116 -15.94 4.10 -5.82
N LYS A 117 -14.70 4.50 -5.51
CA LYS A 117 -13.96 5.54 -6.23
C LYS A 117 -12.65 5.01 -6.78
N ALA A 118 -12.24 5.51 -7.95
CA ALA A 118 -10.86 5.36 -8.38
C ALA A 118 -9.95 6.19 -7.45
N PHE A 119 -8.73 5.72 -7.19
CA PHE A 119 -7.81 6.42 -6.29
C PHE A 119 -6.36 6.29 -6.74
N LYS A 120 -5.55 7.30 -6.42
CA LYS A 120 -4.10 7.32 -6.60
C LYS A 120 -3.39 7.14 -5.27
N ILE A 121 -2.27 6.43 -5.28
CA ILE A 121 -1.21 6.55 -4.28
C ILE A 121 -0.05 7.26 -4.97
N ASP A 122 0.14 8.55 -4.66
CA ASP A 122 1.21 9.37 -5.22
C ASP A 122 2.38 9.45 -4.24
N TYR A 123 3.41 8.67 -4.49
CA TYR A 123 4.63 8.69 -3.72
C TYR A 123 5.54 9.88 -4.06
N ASP A 124 5.33 10.56 -5.19
CA ASP A 124 6.11 11.76 -5.52
C ASP A 124 5.73 12.91 -4.59
N THR A 125 4.43 13.14 -4.41
CA THR A 125 3.88 14.19 -3.53
C THR A 125 3.51 13.70 -2.13
N ASN A 126 3.54 12.40 -1.88
CA ASN A 126 3.08 11.74 -0.66
C ASN A 126 1.60 12.02 -0.36
N GLU A 127 0.74 11.83 -1.35
CA GLU A 127 -0.70 12.09 -1.25
C GLU A 127 -1.50 10.93 -1.85
N PHE A 128 -2.61 10.59 -1.20
CA PHE A 128 -3.68 9.89 -1.89
C PHE A 128 -4.50 10.90 -2.67
N VAL A 129 -4.97 10.48 -3.84
CA VAL A 129 -5.83 11.31 -4.68
C VAL A 129 -7.10 10.52 -4.99
N ILE A 130 -8.26 11.02 -4.56
CA ILE A 130 -9.55 10.36 -4.80
C ILE A 130 -10.19 11.00 -6.03
N TYR A 131 -10.57 10.17 -6.99
CA TYR A 131 -11.06 10.63 -8.29
C TYR A 131 -12.60 10.65 -8.32
N ASP A 132 -13.16 11.84 -8.49
CA ASP A 132 -14.58 12.03 -8.86
C ASP A 132 -14.80 11.96 -10.38
N GLN A 133 -13.73 12.15 -11.16
CA GLN A 133 -13.72 12.07 -12.61
C GLN A 133 -12.63 11.10 -13.06
N LYS A 134 -12.67 10.69 -14.33
CA LYS A 134 -11.67 9.77 -14.88
C LYS A 134 -10.24 10.33 -14.68
N PRO A 135 -9.31 9.55 -14.09
CA PRO A 135 -7.93 9.99 -13.89
C PRO A 135 -7.22 10.24 -15.22
N ASP A 136 -6.26 11.17 -15.20
CA ASP A 136 -5.28 11.30 -16.29
C ASP A 136 -4.26 10.15 -16.21
N LEU A 137 -4.24 9.31 -17.25
CA LEU A 137 -3.41 8.11 -17.33
C LEU A 137 -2.15 8.32 -18.17
N ARG A 138 -1.85 9.55 -18.60
CA ARG A 138 -0.66 9.84 -19.43
C ARG A 138 0.62 9.41 -18.71
N GLY A 139 1.39 8.55 -19.39
CA GLY A 139 2.65 8.03 -18.87
C GLY A 139 2.51 6.91 -17.84
N TYR A 140 1.30 6.42 -17.57
CA TYR A 140 1.08 5.21 -16.78
C TYR A 140 0.90 4.01 -17.71
N GLN A 141 1.38 2.85 -17.28
CA GLN A 141 1.12 1.57 -17.93
C GLN A 141 0.01 0.82 -17.19
N PRO A 142 -0.92 0.16 -17.91
CA PRO A 142 -1.98 -0.63 -17.28
C PRO A 142 -1.44 -1.96 -16.75
N ILE A 143 -1.96 -2.40 -15.60
CA ILE A 143 -1.68 -3.67 -14.95
C ILE A 143 -3.03 -4.30 -14.56
N PRO A 144 -3.37 -5.49 -15.06
CA PRO A 144 -4.55 -6.22 -14.60
C PRO A 144 -4.48 -6.51 -13.10
N ILE A 145 -5.60 -6.34 -12.42
CA ILE A 145 -5.76 -6.63 -11.01
C ILE A 145 -6.70 -7.82 -10.87
N LEU A 146 -6.26 -8.81 -10.09
CA LEU A 146 -7.16 -9.78 -9.48
C LEU A 146 -7.54 -9.24 -8.10
N TYR A 147 -8.81 -8.91 -7.92
CA TYR A 147 -9.33 -8.45 -6.62
C TYR A 147 -10.10 -9.59 -5.96
N ASP A 148 -9.57 -10.11 -4.86
CA ASP A 148 -10.15 -11.22 -4.12
C ASP A 148 -10.03 -10.98 -2.61
N GLN A 149 -11.10 -11.31 -1.87
CA GLN A 149 -11.17 -11.14 -0.40
C GLN A 149 -10.66 -9.77 0.09
N ASP A 150 -11.13 -8.68 -0.54
CA ASP A 150 -10.74 -7.30 -0.25
C ASP A 150 -9.26 -6.96 -0.49
N ALA A 151 -8.55 -7.78 -1.26
CA ALA A 151 -7.12 -7.70 -1.48
C ALA A 151 -6.77 -7.63 -2.98
N PHE A 152 -5.71 -6.88 -3.30
CA PHE A 152 -5.27 -6.63 -4.67
C PHE A 152 -4.11 -7.55 -5.03
N TYR A 153 -4.22 -8.26 -6.14
CA TYR A 153 -3.16 -9.09 -6.68
C TYR A 153 -2.75 -8.64 -8.07
N ILE A 154 -1.45 -8.69 -8.35
CA ILE A 154 -0.89 -8.50 -9.69
C ILE A 154 -0.02 -9.68 -10.08
N ALA A 155 0.06 -9.96 -11.38
CA ALA A 155 1.07 -10.85 -11.93
C ALA A 155 2.40 -10.10 -12.10
N ALA A 156 3.51 -10.79 -11.81
CA ALA A 156 4.86 -10.32 -12.11
C ALA A 156 5.76 -11.50 -12.49
N ASP A 157 6.66 -11.28 -13.45
CA ASP A 157 7.60 -12.31 -13.88
C ASP A 157 8.87 -12.25 -13.03
N ASN A 158 9.27 -13.41 -12.51
CA ASN A 158 10.46 -13.60 -11.69
C ASN A 158 11.52 -14.27 -12.56
N VAL A 159 12.71 -13.66 -12.63
CA VAL A 159 13.89 -14.26 -13.25
C VAL A 159 14.87 -14.64 -12.15
N ILE A 160 14.91 -15.92 -11.84
CA ILE A 160 15.63 -16.48 -10.69
C ILE A 160 17.03 -16.96 -11.09
N ASP A 161 17.12 -17.67 -12.22
CA ASP A 161 18.34 -18.23 -12.76
C ASP A 161 18.27 -18.22 -14.30
N GLY A 162 19.30 -17.70 -14.95
CA GLY A 162 19.33 -17.46 -16.40
C GLY A 162 18.25 -16.47 -16.87
N ASP A 163 17.58 -16.79 -17.98
CA ASP A 163 16.64 -15.89 -18.67
C ASP A 163 15.16 -16.34 -18.57
N LYS A 164 14.87 -17.40 -17.81
CA LYS A 164 13.50 -17.92 -17.71
C LYS A 164 12.63 -17.00 -16.85
N GLN A 165 11.52 -16.56 -17.43
CA GLN A 165 10.46 -15.81 -16.74
C GLN A 165 9.47 -16.77 -16.08
N GLU A 166 9.31 -16.67 -14.77
CA GLU A 166 8.37 -17.43 -13.95
C GLU A 166 7.29 -16.48 -13.41
N GLU A 167 6.10 -16.51 -13.99
CA GLU A 167 4.97 -15.69 -13.54
C GLU A 167 4.52 -16.13 -12.14
N ALA A 168 4.31 -15.16 -11.24
CA ALA A 168 3.65 -15.37 -9.97
C ALA A 168 2.69 -14.22 -9.65
N TYR A 169 1.64 -14.54 -8.90
CA TYR A 169 0.71 -13.54 -8.37
C TYR A 169 1.19 -13.05 -7.00
N PHE A 170 1.14 -11.73 -6.81
CA PHE A 170 1.56 -11.05 -5.59
C PHE A 170 0.43 -10.21 -5.02
N LEU A 171 0.10 -10.45 -3.76
CA LEU A 171 -0.74 -9.57 -2.95
C LEU A 171 0.02 -8.25 -2.72
N LEU A 172 -0.60 -7.13 -3.05
CA LEU A 172 -0.09 -5.80 -2.70
C LEU A 172 -0.22 -5.62 -1.18
N GLN A 173 0.89 -5.65 -0.46
CA GLN A 173 0.91 -5.69 1.00
C GLN A 173 1.73 -4.53 1.58
N SER A 174 1.13 -3.33 1.68
CA SER A 174 1.81 -2.15 2.23
C SER A 174 2.07 -2.21 3.75
N GLY A 175 1.50 -3.20 4.46
CA GLY A 175 1.83 -3.47 5.86
C GLY A 175 3.16 -4.23 6.06
N TYR A 176 3.73 -4.79 4.99
CA TYR A 176 5.05 -5.45 5.03
C TYR A 176 6.13 -4.49 4.52
N SER A 177 7.08 -4.11 5.37
CA SER A 177 8.10 -3.09 5.07
C SER A 177 9.05 -3.43 3.93
N GLY A 178 9.26 -4.73 3.65
CA GLY A 178 10.27 -5.24 2.73
C GLY A 178 9.90 -5.17 1.26
N GLY A 179 10.72 -5.84 0.45
CA GLY A 179 10.51 -6.04 -0.98
C GLY A 179 9.50 -7.17 -1.25
N LEU A 180 9.97 -8.30 -1.76
CA LEU A 180 9.15 -9.50 -1.95
C LEU A 180 9.12 -10.35 -0.67
N LEU A 181 7.99 -11.02 -0.43
CA LEU A 181 7.92 -12.15 0.51
C LEU A 181 7.23 -13.31 -0.21
N TYR A 182 7.97 -14.38 -0.52
CA TYR A 182 7.41 -15.50 -1.25
C TYR A 182 6.58 -16.43 -0.37
N SER A 183 5.54 -17.02 -0.96
CA SER A 183 4.84 -18.14 -0.36
C SER A 183 5.78 -19.33 -0.19
N ASN A 184 5.44 -20.19 0.78
CA ASN A 184 6.22 -21.40 1.05
C ASN A 184 6.26 -22.32 -0.17
N ASP A 185 5.14 -22.41 -0.91
CA ASP A 185 5.00 -23.29 -2.07
C ASP A 185 5.86 -22.79 -3.23
N PHE A 186 5.82 -21.49 -3.55
CA PHE A 186 6.66 -20.91 -4.59
C PHE A 186 8.15 -21.02 -4.22
N ALA A 187 8.49 -20.74 -2.95
CA ALA A 187 9.87 -20.83 -2.48
C ALA A 187 10.44 -22.25 -2.58
N ALA A 188 9.62 -23.26 -2.28
CA ALA A 188 9.99 -24.67 -2.37
C ALA A 188 10.07 -25.15 -3.83
N GLU A 189 9.05 -24.88 -4.65
CA GLU A 189 8.98 -25.29 -6.06
C GLU A 189 10.16 -24.72 -6.86
N LYS A 190 10.50 -23.44 -6.64
CA LYS A 190 11.59 -22.80 -7.35
C LYS A 190 12.96 -23.01 -6.71
N GLU A 191 13.01 -23.66 -5.55
CA GLU A 191 14.22 -23.90 -4.76
C GLU A 191 14.99 -22.61 -4.45
N LEU A 192 14.28 -21.57 -4.01
CA LEU A 192 14.86 -20.23 -3.82
C LEU A 192 16.06 -20.23 -2.86
N ASP A 193 16.07 -21.12 -1.87
CA ASP A 193 17.19 -21.27 -0.92
C ASP A 193 18.51 -21.63 -1.60
N LYS A 194 18.44 -22.37 -2.72
CA LYS A 194 19.61 -22.83 -3.45
C LYS A 194 20.00 -21.86 -4.56
N LYS A 195 19.02 -21.16 -5.15
CA LYS A 195 19.21 -20.37 -6.37
C LYS A 195 19.42 -18.88 -6.11
N LEU A 196 18.81 -18.32 -5.05
CA LEU A 196 19.00 -16.92 -4.72
C LEU A 196 20.30 -16.72 -3.94
N LYS A 197 20.96 -15.59 -4.19
CA LYS A 197 22.07 -15.14 -3.34
C LYS A 197 21.52 -14.72 -1.98
N ILE A 198 21.77 -15.52 -0.95
CA ILE A 198 21.32 -15.26 0.42
C ILE A 198 22.16 -14.13 1.03
N THR A 199 21.47 -13.14 1.60
CA THR A 199 22.05 -11.96 2.25
C THR A 199 21.77 -11.90 3.75
N GLY A 200 20.84 -12.72 4.24
CA GLY A 200 20.52 -12.78 5.66
C GLY A 200 19.73 -14.02 6.03
N GLU A 201 19.90 -14.49 7.26
CA GLU A 201 19.17 -15.62 7.83
C GLU A 201 18.91 -15.38 9.32
N LYS A 202 17.73 -15.76 9.79
CA LYS A 202 17.40 -15.77 11.22
C LYS A 202 16.60 -17.02 11.54
N THR A 203 16.99 -17.69 12.62
CA THR A 203 16.32 -18.90 13.11
C THR A 203 15.62 -18.60 14.43
N LEU A 204 14.34 -18.96 14.52
CA LEU A 204 13.57 -18.96 15.75
C LEU A 204 13.09 -20.38 16.03
N LYS A 205 13.10 -20.78 17.31
CA LYS A 205 12.60 -22.09 17.76
C LYS A 205 11.51 -21.89 18.81
N ASN A 206 10.47 -22.71 18.75
CA ASN A 206 9.47 -22.77 19.81
C ASN A 206 9.91 -23.74 20.94
N SER A 207 9.14 -23.80 22.02
CA SER A 207 9.40 -24.68 23.18
C SER A 207 9.39 -26.17 22.84
N SER A 208 8.76 -26.58 21.75
CA SER A 208 8.76 -27.96 21.22
C SER A 208 9.94 -28.26 20.29
N GLY A 209 10.89 -27.33 20.14
CA GLY A 209 12.08 -27.48 19.29
C GLY A 209 11.84 -27.29 17.79
N LYS A 210 10.60 -27.01 17.36
CA LYS A 210 10.28 -26.74 15.95
C LYS A 210 10.82 -25.36 15.55
N SER A 211 11.38 -25.29 14.34
CA SER A 211 12.04 -24.08 13.85
C SER A 211 11.25 -23.36 12.76
N ILE A 212 11.40 -22.04 12.74
CA ILE A 212 11.12 -21.19 11.58
C ILE A 212 12.40 -20.44 11.25
N ILE A 213 12.85 -20.59 10.01
CA ILE A 213 14.04 -19.92 9.48
C ILE A 213 13.54 -18.90 8.46
N THR A 214 13.80 -17.62 8.71
CA THR A 214 13.59 -16.57 7.72
C THR A 214 14.87 -16.35 6.95
N LYS A 215 14.81 -16.39 5.63
CA LYS A 215 15.92 -16.03 4.75
C LYS A 215 15.60 -14.79 3.96
N GLN A 216 16.63 -13.99 3.70
CA GLN A 216 16.63 -12.88 2.76
C GLN A 216 17.60 -13.21 1.65
N GLY A 217 17.15 -13.09 0.41
CA GLY A 217 17.97 -13.24 -0.77
C GLY A 217 17.72 -12.13 -1.78
N ILE A 218 18.46 -12.20 -2.87
CA ILE A 218 18.38 -11.26 -3.99
C ILE A 218 17.79 -11.99 -5.19
N LEU A 219 16.61 -11.56 -5.64
CA LEU A 219 16.05 -11.93 -6.94
C LEU A 219 16.72 -11.08 -8.04
N PRO A 220 17.38 -11.69 -9.03
CA PRO A 220 18.08 -10.96 -10.09
C PRO A 220 17.19 -9.98 -10.84
N PHE A 221 16.01 -10.42 -11.32
CA PHE A 221 15.05 -9.53 -11.97
C PHE A 221 13.61 -9.83 -11.58
N LEU A 222 12.85 -8.77 -11.33
CA LEU A 222 11.40 -8.78 -11.27
C LEU A 222 10.87 -7.89 -12.38
N LYS A 223 9.94 -8.41 -13.18
CA LYS A 223 9.29 -7.64 -14.24
C LYS A 223 7.83 -7.43 -13.89
N ILE A 224 7.42 -6.15 -13.88
CA ILE A 224 6.03 -5.72 -13.64
C ILE A 224 5.61 -4.88 -14.83
N GLY A 225 4.75 -5.46 -15.69
CA GLY A 225 4.45 -4.90 -16.99
C GLY A 225 5.71 -4.71 -17.83
N ASN A 226 5.98 -3.47 -18.23
CA ASN A 226 7.17 -3.06 -18.99
C ASN A 226 8.35 -2.64 -18.09
N SER A 227 8.18 -2.63 -16.77
CA SER A 227 9.22 -2.21 -15.83
C SER A 227 10.05 -3.42 -15.39
N VAL A 228 11.38 -3.28 -15.41
CA VAL A 228 12.31 -4.30 -14.89
C VAL A 228 13.04 -3.73 -13.68
N LEU A 229 12.86 -4.37 -12.53
CA LEU A 229 13.59 -4.11 -11.30
C LEU A 229 14.71 -5.14 -11.18
N LYS A 230 15.90 -4.70 -10.75
CA LYS A 230 17.10 -5.54 -10.63
C LYS A 230 17.48 -5.73 -9.17
N ASP A 231 18.05 -6.87 -8.84
CA ASP A 231 18.59 -7.18 -7.51
C ASP A 231 17.55 -6.96 -6.38
N VAL A 232 16.33 -7.42 -6.64
CA VAL A 232 15.17 -7.20 -5.76
C VAL A 232 15.31 -8.00 -4.48
N SER A 233 15.18 -7.32 -3.33
CA SER A 233 15.13 -7.98 -2.02
C SER A 233 13.94 -8.94 -1.94
N ALA A 234 14.20 -10.19 -1.56
CA ALA A 234 13.21 -11.25 -1.45
C ALA A 234 13.37 -12.07 -0.17
N GLY A 235 12.33 -12.04 0.67
CA GLY A 235 12.20 -12.88 1.85
C GLY A 235 11.48 -14.19 1.56
N PHE A 236 11.80 -15.24 2.30
CA PHE A 236 11.05 -16.50 2.31
C PHE A 236 11.34 -17.30 3.60
N PHE A 237 10.48 -18.28 3.90
CA PHE A 237 10.57 -19.09 5.10
C PHE A 237 10.99 -20.53 4.78
N ILE A 238 11.85 -21.09 5.64
CA ILE A 238 12.24 -22.51 5.66
C ILE A 238 11.94 -23.09 7.05
N GLY A 239 11.90 -24.41 7.13
CA GLY A 239 11.63 -25.15 8.36
C GLY A 239 10.18 -25.65 8.45
N ASP A 240 9.80 -26.05 9.66
CA ASP A 240 8.57 -26.80 9.92
C ASP A 240 7.34 -25.89 10.11
N LEU A 241 7.56 -24.69 10.65
CA LEU A 241 6.48 -23.78 11.08
C LEU A 241 6.17 -22.66 10.08
N LYS A 242 6.53 -22.86 8.81
CA LYS A 242 6.30 -21.88 7.76
C LYS A 242 4.80 -21.75 7.44
N LYS A 243 4.27 -20.51 7.39
CA LYS A 243 2.83 -20.23 7.23
C LYS A 243 2.50 -19.24 6.10
N GLN A 244 3.48 -18.78 5.33
CA GLN A 244 3.24 -17.86 4.22
C GLN A 244 2.55 -18.58 3.05
N THR A 245 1.28 -18.28 2.82
CA THR A 245 0.44 -18.96 1.80
C THR A 245 0.39 -18.23 0.46
N VAL A 246 0.64 -16.92 0.43
CA VAL A 246 0.62 -16.11 -0.80
C VAL A 246 1.91 -15.29 -0.93
N ASN A 247 2.26 -14.86 -2.13
CA ASN A 247 3.40 -13.96 -2.31
C ASN A 247 2.99 -12.53 -1.99
N TYR A 248 3.86 -11.74 -1.36
CA TYR A 248 3.65 -10.31 -1.13
C TYR A 248 4.54 -9.48 -2.02
N LEU A 249 3.96 -8.41 -2.58
CA LEU A 249 4.68 -7.25 -3.05
C LEU A 249 4.59 -6.17 -1.96
N GLY A 250 5.67 -6.03 -1.20
CA GLY A 250 5.74 -5.22 0.01
C GLY A 250 5.88 -3.72 -0.25
N ALA A 251 5.85 -2.95 0.83
CA ALA A 251 5.89 -1.50 0.83
C ALA A 251 7.13 -0.93 0.12
N ASP A 252 8.30 -1.59 0.21
CA ASP A 252 9.51 -1.12 -0.50
C ASP A 252 9.36 -1.21 -2.03
N LEU A 253 8.61 -2.18 -2.54
CA LEU A 253 8.31 -2.30 -3.96
C LEU A 253 7.12 -1.44 -4.38
N LEU A 254 6.07 -1.37 -3.55
CA LEU A 254 4.91 -0.52 -3.82
C LEU A 254 5.35 0.93 -4.02
N ARG A 255 6.20 1.47 -3.14
CA ARG A 255 6.64 2.87 -3.21
C ARG A 255 7.45 3.21 -4.45
N ARG A 256 8.01 2.22 -5.17
CA ARG A 256 8.78 2.44 -6.42
C ARG A 256 7.89 2.89 -7.58
N PHE A 257 6.58 2.77 -7.44
CA PHE A 257 5.61 3.24 -8.42
C PHE A 257 4.58 4.14 -7.78
N ASN A 258 4.14 5.15 -8.51
CA ASN A 258 2.84 5.77 -8.30
C ASN A 258 1.78 4.85 -8.89
N TRP A 259 0.68 4.67 -8.15
CA TRP A 259 -0.41 3.75 -8.51
C TRP A 259 -1.70 4.52 -8.70
N ILE A 260 -2.48 4.17 -9.72
CA ILE A 260 -3.88 4.57 -9.86
C ILE A 260 -4.71 3.28 -9.97
N PHE A 261 -5.68 3.09 -9.09
CA PHE A 261 -6.63 1.98 -9.13
C PHE A 261 -7.96 2.47 -9.66
N ASP A 262 -8.56 1.74 -10.62
CA ASP A 262 -9.89 2.05 -11.12
C ASP A 262 -11.00 1.78 -10.09
N ALA A 263 -12.17 2.34 -10.34
CA ALA A 263 -13.30 2.28 -9.40
C ALA A 263 -13.86 0.85 -9.24
N ASP A 264 -13.75 0.01 -10.28
CA ASP A 264 -14.22 -1.38 -10.28
C ASP A 264 -13.14 -2.41 -9.93
N ARG A 265 -11.93 -1.96 -9.56
CA ARG A 265 -10.81 -2.76 -9.04
C ARG A 265 -10.28 -3.80 -10.02
N LYS A 266 -10.41 -3.57 -11.32
CA LYS A 266 -9.95 -4.50 -12.37
C LYS A 266 -8.60 -4.13 -12.96
N MET A 267 -8.26 -2.85 -12.93
CA MET A 267 -7.01 -2.34 -13.45
C MET A 267 -6.35 -1.41 -12.44
N ALA A 268 -5.05 -1.59 -12.28
CA ALA A 268 -4.17 -0.56 -11.78
C ALA A 268 -3.39 0.05 -12.94
N TYR A 269 -2.89 1.26 -12.74
CA TYR A 269 -2.00 1.95 -13.65
C TYR A 269 -0.78 2.38 -12.86
N ILE A 270 0.40 1.99 -13.32
CA ILE A 270 1.66 2.26 -12.61
C ILE A 270 2.56 3.18 -13.41
N LYS A 271 3.31 4.01 -12.68
CA LYS A 271 4.37 4.87 -13.22
C LYS A 271 5.51 4.90 -12.22
N PRO A 272 6.79 4.81 -12.63
CA PRO A 272 7.91 4.96 -11.70
C PRO A 272 7.77 6.23 -10.84
N SER A 273 8.00 6.10 -9.53
CA SER A 273 8.05 7.23 -8.60
C SER A 273 9.49 7.69 -8.38
N LYS A 274 9.67 8.73 -7.56
CA LYS A 274 10.99 9.18 -7.05
C LYS A 274 11.78 8.08 -6.33
N TYR A 275 11.13 7.01 -5.86
CA TYR A 275 11.79 5.91 -5.16
C TYR A 275 12.23 4.77 -6.09
N PHE A 276 11.95 4.84 -7.40
CA PHE A 276 12.14 3.71 -8.32
C PHE A 276 13.55 3.10 -8.28
N SER A 277 14.57 3.95 -8.19
CA SER A 277 15.99 3.57 -8.20
C SER A 277 16.65 3.60 -6.82
N GLU A 278 15.88 3.73 -5.72
CA GLU A 278 16.44 3.73 -4.37
C GLU A 278 16.97 2.34 -3.98
N PRO A 279 17.98 2.25 -3.09
CA PRO A 279 18.38 0.99 -2.48
C PRO A 279 17.19 0.26 -1.83
N TYR A 280 17.21 -1.07 -1.89
CA TYR A 280 16.17 -1.89 -1.25
C TYR A 280 16.23 -1.78 0.26
N TYR A 281 15.05 -1.84 0.89
CA TYR A 281 14.93 -1.87 2.34
C TYR A 281 15.56 -3.14 2.91
N THR A 282 16.51 -2.98 3.84
CA THR A 282 17.10 -4.11 4.56
C THR A 282 16.26 -4.46 5.78
N ILE A 283 15.77 -5.69 5.83
CA ILE A 283 15.13 -6.26 7.01
C ILE A 283 16.23 -6.73 7.96
N ASN A 284 16.33 -6.08 9.12
CA ASN A 284 17.25 -6.44 10.21
C ASN A 284 16.57 -7.35 11.25
#